data_AF-A0A3D4DGJ1-F1
#
_entry.id   AF-A0A3D4DGJ1-F1
#
_cell.length_a   1.000
_cell.length_b   1.000
_cell.length_c   1.000
_cell.angle_alpha   90.00
_cell.angle_beta   90.00
_cell.angle_gamma   90.00
#
_symmetry.space_group_name_H-M   'P 1'
#
loop_
_entity.id
_entity.type
_entity.pdbx_description
1 polymer ?
#
loop_
_entity_poly.entity_id
_entity_poly.type
_entity_poly.pdbx_seq_one_letter_code
_entity_poly.pdbx_strand_id
1 'polypeptide(L)'
;MILIIIIALISSVVMILLMPINIKKLNKIAIDKELNKISEKYPDNIEICKEILKKMENEKTQIEENIESDSTLYIALQDKIYLGNMHGSFTRIQTIAHECLHSIQDRKVLIFNFIFSNIYILYFIISSILIIIKKLPNELVFSNILLIISMLYYAIRMFLENDAMTKSEYLAKEYLKEKKILDEEEVKKIGKRLEELNKGAIIATNSSLFIKIMLKVAVFNLLALIF
;
A
#
# COMPACT_ATOMS: atom_id res chain seq x y z
N MET A 1 -2.04 19.18 24.64
CA MET A 1 -1.78 19.29 23.19
C MET A 1 -0.29 19.30 22.86
N ILE A 2 0.54 20.19 23.42
CA ILE A 2 2.00 20.22 23.17
C ILE A 2 2.66 18.85 23.36
N LEU A 3 2.36 18.17 24.48
CA LEU A 3 2.89 16.82 24.74
C LEU A 3 2.53 15.81 23.64
N ILE A 4 1.30 15.87 23.10
CA ILE A 4 0.84 14.97 22.03
C ILE A 4 1.64 15.23 20.75
N ILE A 5 1.91 16.50 20.42
CA ILE A 5 2.75 16.88 19.27
C ILE A 5 4.16 16.30 19.44
N ILE A 6 4.78 16.53 20.59
CA ILE A 6 6.14 16.06 20.88
C ILE A 6 6.20 14.53 20.75
N ILE A 7 5.25 13.80 21.34
CA ILE A 7 5.19 12.34 21.24
C ILE A 7 5.02 11.91 19.78
N ALA A 8 4.09 12.50 19.03
CA ALA A 8 3.88 12.14 17.62
C ALA A 8 5.14 12.34 16.76
N LEU A 9 5.88 13.43 16.99
CA LEU A 9 7.15 13.71 16.30
C LEU A 9 8.25 12.73 16.73
N ILE A 10 8.41 12.49 18.03
CA ILE A 10 9.40 11.52 18.56
C ILE A 10 9.09 10.12 18.02
N SER A 11 7.83 9.66 18.06
CA SER A 11 7.45 8.35 17.51
C SER A 11 7.73 8.25 16.02
N SER A 12 7.54 9.33 15.26
CA SER A 12 7.91 9.37 13.83
C SER A 12 9.42 9.25 13.61
N VAL A 13 10.23 9.95 14.41
CA VAL A 13 11.70 9.86 14.37
C VAL A 13 12.17 8.45 14.75
N VAL A 14 11.62 7.87 15.82
CA VAL A 14 11.92 6.51 16.25
C VAL A 14 11.60 5.51 15.14
N MET A 15 10.46 5.65 14.45
CA MET A 15 10.11 4.78 13.33
C MET A 15 11.15 4.86 12.20
N ILE A 16 11.61 6.07 11.84
CA ILE A 16 12.64 6.27 10.81
C ILE A 16 13.97 5.62 11.22
N LEU A 17 14.35 5.72 12.50
CA LEU A 17 15.60 5.18 13.02
C LEU A 17 15.59 3.64 13.11
N LEU A 18 14.49 3.06 13.61
CA LEU A 18 14.36 1.61 13.79
C LEU A 18 14.10 0.88 12.49
N MET A 19 13.46 1.54 11.53
CA MET A 19 13.08 0.97 10.23
C MET A 19 13.68 1.79 9.08
N PRO A 20 15.02 1.82 8.95
CA PRO A 20 15.68 2.65 7.96
C PRO A 20 15.36 2.15 6.54
N ILE A 21 14.83 3.05 5.71
CA ILE A 21 14.49 2.75 4.32
C ILE A 21 15.50 3.44 3.42
N ASN A 22 16.19 2.66 2.59
CA ASN A 22 17.02 3.21 1.53
C ASN A 22 16.21 3.30 0.23
N ILE A 23 15.40 4.37 0.10
CA ILE A 23 14.53 4.62 -1.07
C ILE A 23 15.35 4.63 -2.35
N LYS A 24 16.57 5.21 -2.33
CA LYS A 24 17.47 5.23 -3.50
C LYS A 24 17.85 3.81 -3.94
N LYS A 25 18.11 2.91 -2.99
CA LYS A 25 18.41 1.50 -3.28
C LYS A 25 17.18 0.78 -3.83
N LEU A 26 16.01 0.97 -3.25
CA LEU A 26 14.77 0.35 -3.72
C LEU A 26 14.42 0.80 -5.14
N ASN A 27 14.50 2.10 -5.41
CA ASN A 27 14.26 2.64 -6.75
C ASN A 27 15.26 2.08 -7.77
N LYS A 28 16.54 1.96 -7.40
CA LYS A 28 17.56 1.34 -8.26
C LYS A 28 17.24 -0.12 -8.59
N ILE A 29 16.70 -0.89 -7.63
CA ILE A 29 16.26 -2.26 -7.87
C ILE A 29 15.05 -2.28 -8.79
N ALA A 30 14.05 -1.42 -8.54
CA ALA A 30 12.81 -1.38 -9.32
C ALA A 30 13.01 -1.00 -10.80
N ILE A 31 14.02 -0.19 -11.11
CA ILE A 31 14.33 0.25 -12.49
C ILE A 31 15.48 -0.53 -13.15
N ASP A 32 15.79 -1.73 -12.66
CA ASP A 32 16.88 -2.55 -13.19
C ASP A 32 16.64 -2.88 -14.68
N LYS A 33 17.43 -2.24 -15.55
CA LYS A 33 17.30 -2.34 -17.00
C LYS A 33 17.49 -3.76 -17.52
N GLU A 34 18.31 -4.57 -16.86
CA GLU A 34 18.55 -5.94 -17.30
C GLU A 34 17.34 -6.82 -17.01
N LEU A 35 16.78 -6.71 -15.80
CA LEU A 35 15.56 -7.46 -15.43
C LEU A 35 14.35 -6.99 -16.23
N ASN A 36 14.28 -5.70 -16.53
CA ASN A 36 13.23 -5.13 -17.37
C ASN A 36 13.24 -5.71 -18.79
N LYS A 37 14.43 -5.94 -19.38
CA LYS A 37 14.53 -6.67 -20.65
C LYS A 37 14.05 -8.11 -20.54
N ILE A 38 14.41 -8.82 -19.48
CA ILE A 38 13.92 -10.18 -19.25
C ILE A 38 12.38 -10.19 -19.15
N SER A 39 11.80 -9.16 -18.55
CA SER A 39 10.35 -9.01 -18.37
C SER A 39 9.56 -8.79 -19.66
N GLU A 40 10.22 -8.44 -20.78
CA GLU A 40 9.59 -8.36 -22.10
C GLU A 40 9.01 -9.71 -22.54
N LYS A 41 9.54 -10.82 -22.01
CA LYS A 41 9.02 -12.16 -22.25
C LYS A 41 7.69 -12.44 -21.55
N TYR A 42 7.29 -11.66 -20.52
CA TYR A 42 6.05 -11.99 -19.82
C TYR A 42 4.83 -11.71 -20.69
N PRO A 43 3.74 -12.46 -20.48
CA PRO A 43 2.46 -12.21 -21.14
C PRO A 43 1.90 -10.81 -20.85
N ASP A 44 0.78 -10.51 -21.50
CA ASP A 44 0.06 -9.27 -21.27
C ASP A 44 -0.51 -9.19 -19.84
N ASN A 45 -0.70 -7.97 -19.33
CA ASN A 45 -1.10 -7.75 -17.94
C ASN A 45 -2.47 -8.38 -17.63
N ILE A 46 -3.42 -8.28 -18.58
CA ILE A 46 -4.73 -8.92 -18.46
C ILE A 46 -4.60 -10.45 -18.38
N GLU A 47 -3.72 -11.05 -19.18
CA GLU A 47 -3.50 -12.50 -19.16
C GLU A 47 -2.92 -12.95 -17.83
N ILE A 48 -1.85 -12.29 -17.37
CA ILE A 48 -1.24 -12.54 -16.05
C ILE A 48 -2.31 -12.43 -14.94
N CYS A 49 -3.13 -11.39 -14.96
CA CYS A 49 -4.16 -11.16 -13.96
C CYS A 49 -5.23 -12.26 -13.95
N LYS A 50 -5.76 -12.64 -15.13
CA LYS A 50 -6.75 -13.73 -15.25
C LYS A 50 -6.22 -15.05 -14.73
N GLU A 51 -4.97 -15.36 -15.02
CA GLU A 51 -4.38 -16.63 -14.63
C GLU A 51 -4.09 -16.71 -13.14
N ILE A 52 -3.60 -15.61 -12.55
CA ILE A 52 -3.42 -15.49 -11.11
C ILE A 52 -4.78 -15.60 -10.39
N LEU A 53 -5.81 -14.89 -10.86
CA LEU A 53 -7.16 -14.98 -10.29
C LEU A 53 -7.72 -16.39 -10.36
N LYS A 54 -7.58 -17.07 -11.51
CA LYS A 54 -7.99 -18.46 -11.68
C LYS A 54 -7.27 -19.40 -10.72
N LYS A 55 -5.97 -19.20 -10.51
CA LYS A 55 -5.16 -19.98 -9.54
C LYS A 55 -5.66 -19.81 -8.10
N MET A 56 -6.21 -18.65 -7.78
CA MET A 56 -6.81 -18.36 -6.47
C MET A 56 -8.32 -18.65 -6.42
N GLU A 57 -8.85 -19.39 -7.40
CA GLU A 57 -10.27 -19.76 -7.50
C GLU A 57 -11.23 -18.56 -7.49
N ASN A 58 -10.78 -17.43 -8.05
CA ASN A 58 -11.55 -16.19 -8.09
C ASN A 58 -12.00 -15.84 -9.51
N GLU A 59 -13.26 -16.12 -9.82
CA GLU A 59 -13.87 -15.83 -11.14
C GLU A 59 -14.77 -14.59 -11.13
N LYS A 60 -15.05 -13.99 -9.96
CA LYS A 60 -16.02 -12.89 -9.81
C LYS A 60 -15.41 -11.50 -10.05
N THR A 61 -14.12 -11.34 -9.79
CA THR A 61 -13.46 -10.04 -9.81
C THR A 61 -13.29 -9.55 -11.24
N GLN A 62 -13.74 -8.33 -11.49
CA GLN A 62 -13.67 -7.71 -12.80
C GLN A 62 -12.25 -7.20 -13.06
N ILE A 63 -11.82 -7.23 -14.32
CA ILE A 63 -10.51 -6.70 -14.74
C ILE A 63 -10.78 -5.60 -15.76
N GLU A 64 -10.20 -4.43 -15.54
CA GLU A 64 -10.22 -3.31 -16.47
C GLU A 64 -8.78 -2.83 -16.68
N GLU A 65 -8.39 -2.59 -17.93
CA GLU A 65 -7.05 -2.08 -18.24
C GLU A 65 -7.18 -0.64 -18.77
N ASN A 66 -6.34 0.24 -18.23
CA ASN A 66 -6.22 1.62 -18.67
C ASN A 66 -4.74 1.95 -18.89
N ILE A 67 -4.33 1.92 -20.15
CA ILE A 67 -2.94 2.14 -20.58
C ILE A 67 -2.52 3.62 -20.40
N GLU A 68 -3.47 4.55 -20.25
CA GLU A 68 -3.18 5.95 -19.98
C GLU A 68 -2.87 6.23 -18.49
N SER A 69 -3.13 5.26 -17.62
CA SER A 69 -2.89 5.35 -16.18
C SER A 69 -1.66 4.54 -15.78
N ASP A 70 -0.74 5.13 -15.02
CA ASP A 70 0.37 4.37 -14.40
C ASP A 70 -0.09 3.56 -13.18
N SER A 71 -1.31 3.81 -12.68
CA SER A 71 -1.81 3.22 -11.44
C SER A 71 -2.49 1.88 -11.69
N THR A 72 -2.03 0.87 -10.95
CA THR A 72 -2.66 -0.46 -10.84
C THR A 72 -3.20 -0.61 -9.43
N LEU A 73 -4.50 -0.89 -9.28
CA LEU A 73 -5.15 -0.97 -7.97
C LEU A 73 -6.44 -1.80 -8.00
N TYR A 74 -6.74 -2.45 -6.88
CA TYR A 74 -8.01 -3.10 -6.61
C TYR A 74 -9.02 -2.18 -5.92
N ILE A 75 -10.23 -2.09 -6.46
CA ILE A 75 -11.36 -1.34 -5.91
C ILE A 75 -12.34 -2.28 -5.21
N ALA A 76 -12.27 -2.33 -3.88
CA ALA A 76 -13.10 -3.20 -3.04
C ALA A 76 -14.62 -3.00 -3.20
N LEU A 77 -15.08 -1.77 -3.49
CA LEU A 77 -16.51 -1.50 -3.68
C LEU A 77 -17.06 -2.12 -4.97
N GLN A 78 -16.25 -2.12 -6.03
CA GLN A 78 -16.64 -2.60 -7.35
C GLN A 78 -16.22 -4.05 -7.60
N ASP A 79 -15.40 -4.62 -6.70
CA ASP A 79 -14.74 -5.91 -6.92
C ASP A 79 -14.01 -5.94 -8.27
N LYS A 80 -13.20 -4.91 -8.50
CA LYS A 80 -12.57 -4.66 -9.80
C LYS A 80 -11.09 -4.33 -9.64
N ILE A 81 -10.25 -4.97 -10.43
CA ILE A 81 -8.82 -4.67 -10.57
C ILE A 81 -8.65 -3.76 -11.79
N TYR A 82 -8.12 -2.57 -11.54
CA TYR A 82 -7.66 -1.66 -12.57
C TYR A 82 -6.18 -1.92 -12.82
N LEU A 83 -5.83 -2.25 -14.06
CA LEU A 83 -4.46 -2.46 -14.52
C LEU A 83 -4.00 -1.21 -15.27
N GLY A 84 -2.96 -0.57 -14.76
CA GLY A 84 -2.27 0.53 -15.44
C GLY A 84 -1.19 0.04 -16.40
N ASN A 85 -0.49 0.99 -17.02
CA ASN A 85 0.65 0.69 -17.87
C ASN A 85 1.86 0.23 -17.04
N MET A 86 2.03 -1.08 -16.95
CA MET A 86 3.18 -1.72 -16.28
C MET A 86 4.17 -2.36 -17.27
N HIS A 87 4.04 -2.08 -18.57
CA HIS A 87 4.87 -2.73 -19.58
C HIS A 87 6.35 -2.41 -19.36
N GLY A 88 7.17 -3.45 -19.43
CA GLY A 88 8.63 -3.35 -19.29
C GLY A 88 9.14 -3.28 -17.85
N SER A 89 8.31 -3.40 -16.83
CA SER A 89 8.78 -3.62 -15.44
C SER A 89 8.85 -5.10 -15.09
N PHE A 90 10.00 -5.56 -14.57
CA PHE A 90 10.12 -6.92 -14.04
C PHE A 90 9.25 -7.18 -12.81
N THR A 91 8.79 -6.12 -12.12
CA THR A 91 7.95 -6.22 -10.93
C THR A 91 6.47 -6.43 -11.26
N ARG A 92 6.05 -6.30 -12.53
CA ARG A 92 4.63 -6.27 -12.91
C ARG A 92 3.83 -7.48 -12.45
N ILE A 93 4.40 -8.68 -12.52
CA ILE A 93 3.73 -9.90 -12.05
C ILE A 93 3.45 -9.82 -10.55
N GLN A 94 4.40 -9.33 -9.75
CA GLN A 94 4.20 -9.16 -8.31
C GLN A 94 3.17 -8.07 -8.01
N THR A 95 3.20 -6.95 -8.74
CA THR A 95 2.19 -5.89 -8.59
C THR A 95 0.79 -6.41 -8.91
N ILE A 96 0.62 -7.13 -10.02
CA ILE A 96 -0.66 -7.74 -10.40
C ILE A 96 -1.08 -8.76 -9.33
N ALA A 97 -0.16 -9.62 -8.88
CA ALA A 97 -0.42 -10.59 -7.82
C ALA A 97 -0.91 -9.92 -6.52
N HIS A 98 -0.31 -8.79 -6.14
CA HIS A 98 -0.70 -8.01 -4.97
C HIS A 98 -2.16 -7.51 -5.07
N GLU A 99 -2.55 -6.93 -6.21
CA GLU A 99 -3.94 -6.49 -6.41
C GLU A 99 -4.92 -7.68 -6.51
N CYS A 100 -4.50 -8.79 -7.11
CA CYS A 100 -5.29 -10.01 -7.12
C CYS A 100 -5.49 -10.54 -5.70
N LEU A 101 -4.49 -10.47 -4.83
CA LEU A 101 -4.61 -10.90 -3.43
C LEU A 101 -5.61 -10.04 -2.65
N HIS A 102 -5.66 -8.73 -2.91
CA HIS A 102 -6.69 -7.87 -2.33
C HIS A 102 -8.12 -8.30 -2.71
N SER A 103 -8.32 -8.95 -3.87
CA SER A 103 -9.64 -9.42 -4.29
C SER A 103 -10.17 -10.64 -3.54
N ILE A 104 -9.27 -11.45 -2.96
CA ILE A 104 -9.62 -12.67 -2.20
C ILE A 104 -9.61 -12.46 -0.67
N GLN A 105 -9.13 -11.30 -0.21
CA GLN A 105 -9.17 -10.94 1.20
C GLN A 105 -10.60 -10.81 1.73
N ASP A 106 -10.76 -10.87 3.05
CA ASP A 106 -12.06 -10.79 3.69
C ASP A 106 -12.80 -9.50 3.28
N ARG A 107 -13.96 -9.68 2.64
CA ARG A 107 -14.75 -8.58 2.07
C ARG A 107 -15.23 -7.59 3.14
N LYS A 108 -15.48 -8.05 4.37
CA LYS A 108 -15.89 -7.17 5.48
C LYS A 108 -14.74 -6.27 5.87
N VAL A 109 -13.52 -6.79 5.99
CA VAL A 109 -12.33 -6.00 6.33
C VAL A 109 -12.00 -4.98 5.23
N LEU A 110 -12.10 -5.38 3.95
CA LEU A 110 -11.86 -4.48 2.81
C LEU A 110 -12.85 -3.32 2.76
N ILE A 111 -14.16 -3.62 2.85
CA ILE A 111 -15.22 -2.59 2.85
C ILE A 111 -15.07 -1.70 4.09
N PHE A 112 -14.80 -2.28 5.25
CA PHE A 112 -14.56 -1.52 6.46
C PHE A 112 -13.36 -0.58 6.33
N ASN A 113 -12.22 -1.05 5.82
CA ASN A 113 -11.06 -0.20 5.54
C ASN A 113 -11.41 0.96 4.61
N PHE A 114 -12.15 0.68 3.52
CA PHE A 114 -12.57 1.71 2.57
C PHE A 114 -13.43 2.78 3.27
N ILE A 115 -14.52 2.39 3.94
CA ILE A 115 -15.42 3.32 4.62
C ILE A 115 -14.69 4.07 5.75
N PHE A 116 -13.95 3.34 6.58
CA PHE A 116 -13.27 3.90 7.75
C PHE A 116 -12.15 4.87 7.36
N SER A 117 -11.40 4.60 6.29
CA SER A 117 -10.38 5.52 5.79
C SER A 117 -10.98 6.86 5.34
N ASN A 118 -12.16 6.84 4.71
CA ASN A 118 -12.88 8.06 4.32
C ASN A 118 -13.44 8.80 5.55
N ILE A 119 -14.05 8.09 6.51
CA ILE A 119 -14.51 8.68 7.77
C ILE A 119 -13.35 9.33 8.52
N TYR A 120 -12.19 8.67 8.59
CA TYR A 120 -10.98 9.19 9.22
C TYR A 120 -10.52 10.51 8.58
N ILE A 121 -10.46 10.56 7.24
CA ILE A 121 -10.06 11.76 6.51
C ILE A 121 -11.07 12.89 6.72
N LEU A 122 -12.37 12.61 6.60
CA LEU A 122 -13.44 13.58 6.82
C LEU A 122 -13.41 14.13 8.25
N TYR A 123 -13.23 13.26 9.23
CA TYR A 123 -13.10 13.65 10.63
C TYR A 123 -11.94 14.65 10.80
N PHE A 124 -10.76 14.34 10.25
CA PHE A 124 -9.60 15.23 10.31
C PHE A 124 -9.89 16.59 9.65
N ILE A 125 -10.48 16.61 8.45
CA ILE A 125 -10.76 17.85 7.72
C ILE A 125 -11.80 18.71 8.45
N ILE A 126 -12.94 18.13 8.82
CA ILE A 126 -14.05 18.86 9.46
C ILE A 126 -13.59 19.42 10.81
N SER A 127 -12.95 18.60 11.64
CA SER A 127 -12.46 19.05 12.94
C SER A 127 -11.39 20.14 12.81
N SER A 128 -10.50 20.06 11.82
CA SER A 128 -9.52 21.11 11.54
C SER A 128 -10.17 22.42 11.11
N ILE A 129 -11.20 22.38 10.26
CA ILE A 129 -11.96 23.57 9.86
C ILE A 129 -12.66 24.20 11.07
N LEU A 130 -13.28 23.38 11.92
CA LEU A 130 -13.97 23.84 13.12
C LEU A 130 -13.03 24.54 14.11
N ILE A 131 -11.78 24.08 14.23
CA ILE A 131 -10.72 24.76 15.01
C ILE A 131 -10.42 26.13 14.43
N ILE A 132 -10.16 26.20 13.11
CA ILE A 132 -9.77 27.46 12.46
C ILE A 132 -10.84 28.54 12.63
N ILE A 133 -12.13 28.18 12.60
CA ILE A 133 -13.24 29.10 12.84
C ILE A 133 -13.58 29.30 14.33
N LYS A 134 -12.78 28.75 15.24
CA LYS A 134 -12.92 28.81 16.71
C LYS A 134 -14.27 28.31 17.23
N LYS A 135 -14.84 27.30 16.57
CA LYS A 135 -16.12 26.68 16.94
C LYS A 135 -15.99 25.25 17.45
N LEU A 136 -14.78 24.71 17.57
CA LEU A 136 -14.59 23.36 18.07
C LEU A 136 -14.59 23.36 19.61
N PRO A 137 -15.60 22.76 20.27
CA PRO A 137 -15.57 22.63 21.72
C PRO A 137 -14.57 21.54 22.13
N ASN A 138 -13.83 21.79 23.20
CA ASN A 138 -12.99 20.79 23.86
C ASN A 138 -12.04 20.04 22.91
N GLU A 139 -11.12 20.80 22.29
CA GLU A 139 -10.19 20.34 21.26
C GLU A 139 -9.34 19.13 21.69
N LEU A 140 -9.07 18.98 23.00
CA LEU A 140 -8.34 17.85 23.55
C LEU A 140 -9.09 16.53 23.34
N VAL A 141 -10.41 16.52 23.53
CA VAL A 141 -11.24 15.33 23.27
C VAL A 141 -11.18 14.97 21.80
N PHE A 142 -11.31 15.95 20.90
CA PHE A 142 -11.24 15.72 19.46
C PHE A 142 -9.86 15.20 19.02
N SER A 143 -8.78 15.69 19.63
CA SER A 143 -7.42 15.18 19.40
C SER A 143 -7.28 13.73 19.84
N ASN A 144 -7.80 13.36 21.01
CA ASN A 144 -7.72 11.99 21.50
C ASN A 144 -8.55 11.03 20.64
N ILE A 145 -9.73 11.45 20.20
CA ILE A 145 -10.53 10.70 19.23
C ILE A 145 -9.74 10.54 17.93
N LEU A 146 -9.13 11.61 17.40
CA LEU A 146 -8.30 11.56 16.18
C LEU A 146 -7.18 10.52 16.32
N LEU A 147 -6.51 10.47 17.48
CA LEU A 147 -5.44 9.52 17.75
C LEU A 147 -5.96 8.08 17.79
N ILE A 148 -7.10 7.82 18.44
CA ILE A 148 -7.68 6.47 18.52
C ILE A 148 -8.08 5.97 17.13
N ILE A 149 -8.82 6.78 16.36
CA ILE A 149 -9.23 6.39 15.00
C ILE A 149 -8.02 6.26 14.06
N SER A 150 -6.98 7.07 14.27
CA SER A 150 -5.70 6.98 13.56
C SER A 150 -5.03 5.62 13.77
N MET A 151 -4.94 5.15 15.01
CA MET A 151 -4.33 3.87 15.34
C MET A 151 -5.16 2.69 14.83
N LEU A 152 -6.49 2.79 14.90
CA LEU A 152 -7.38 1.78 14.33
C LEU A 152 -7.21 1.70 12.80
N TYR A 153 -7.18 2.85 12.11
CA TYR A 153 -6.94 2.92 10.67
C TYR A 153 -5.58 2.30 10.30
N TYR A 154 -4.53 2.65 11.06
CA TYR A 154 -3.20 2.07 10.88
C TYR A 154 -3.23 0.55 10.98
N ALA A 155 -3.84 -0.01 12.03
CA ALA A 155 -3.87 -1.44 12.27
C ALA A 155 -4.55 -2.22 11.14
N ILE A 156 -5.72 -1.75 10.68
CA ILE A 156 -6.47 -2.41 9.60
C ILE A 156 -5.70 -2.34 8.28
N ARG A 157 -5.21 -1.15 7.91
CA ARG A 157 -4.52 -0.96 6.64
C ARG A 157 -3.21 -1.75 6.62
N MET A 158 -2.43 -1.71 7.71
CA MET A 158 -1.19 -2.48 7.83
C MET A 158 -1.44 -3.99 7.73
N PHE A 159 -2.52 -4.50 8.32
CA PHE A 159 -2.90 -5.91 8.16
C PHE A 159 -3.18 -6.29 6.70
N LEU A 160 -4.01 -5.50 6.00
CA LEU A 160 -4.36 -5.76 4.60
C LEU A 160 -3.13 -5.72 3.66
N GLU A 161 -2.28 -4.70 3.84
CA GLU A 161 -1.08 -4.51 3.02
C GLU A 161 -0.05 -5.61 3.28
N ASN A 162 0.25 -5.92 4.54
CA ASN A 162 1.23 -6.96 4.87
C ASN A 162 0.79 -8.33 4.34
N ASP A 163 -0.49 -8.68 4.50
CA ASP A 163 -1.02 -9.94 4.00
C ASP A 163 -0.87 -10.07 2.47
N ALA A 164 -1.22 -9.01 1.72
CA ALA A 164 -1.08 -9.00 0.26
C ALA A 164 0.39 -8.96 -0.18
N MET A 165 1.23 -8.12 0.43
CA MET A 165 2.65 -7.99 0.06
C MET A 165 3.44 -9.27 0.33
N THR A 166 3.25 -9.91 1.49
CA THR A 166 3.94 -11.17 1.81
C THR A 166 3.56 -12.30 0.86
N LYS A 167 2.27 -12.44 0.52
CA LYS A 167 1.80 -13.49 -0.40
C LYS A 167 2.14 -13.20 -1.86
N SER A 168 2.14 -11.93 -2.29
CA SER A 168 2.36 -11.55 -3.70
C SER A 168 3.75 -11.95 -4.22
N GLU A 169 4.78 -11.84 -3.37
CA GLU A 169 6.14 -12.24 -3.71
C GLU A 169 6.21 -13.76 -3.98
N TYR A 170 5.58 -14.57 -3.12
CA TYR A 170 5.53 -16.02 -3.30
C TYR A 170 4.78 -16.39 -4.58
N LEU A 171 3.59 -15.80 -4.77
CA LEU A 171 2.74 -16.08 -5.92
C LEU A 171 3.41 -15.70 -7.24
N ALA A 172 4.13 -14.57 -7.28
CA ALA A 172 4.91 -14.17 -8.45
C ALA A 172 6.04 -15.14 -8.77
N LYS A 173 6.79 -15.59 -7.75
CA LYS A 173 7.86 -16.60 -7.90
C LYS A 173 7.30 -17.94 -8.40
N GLU A 174 6.14 -18.34 -7.91
CA GLU A 174 5.47 -19.58 -8.30
C GLU A 174 4.96 -19.52 -9.74
N TYR A 175 4.28 -18.43 -10.11
CA TYR A 175 3.79 -18.18 -11.46
C TYR A 175 4.93 -18.25 -12.50
N LEU A 176 6.06 -17.60 -12.23
CA LEU A 176 7.24 -17.63 -13.11
C LEU A 176 7.77 -19.06 -13.34
N LYS A 177 7.76 -19.90 -12.31
CA LYS A 177 8.23 -21.30 -12.40
C LYS A 177 7.27 -22.18 -13.19
N GLU A 178 5.97 -22.04 -12.95
CA GLU A 178 4.95 -22.87 -13.60
C GLU A 178 4.85 -22.57 -15.09
N LYS A 179 4.94 -21.29 -15.45
CA LYS A 179 4.81 -20.85 -16.84
C LYS A 179 6.00 -21.16 -17.72
N LYS A 180 7.18 -21.40 -17.14
CA LYS A 180 8.42 -21.70 -17.87
C LYS A 180 8.71 -20.70 -19.00
N ILE A 181 8.33 -19.43 -18.79
CA ILE A 181 8.58 -18.32 -19.73
C ILE A 181 10.06 -17.93 -19.72
N LEU A 182 10.72 -18.16 -18.58
CA LEU A 182 12.10 -17.82 -18.31
C LEU A 182 12.90 -19.10 -18.03
N ASP A 183 14.21 -19.04 -18.26
CA ASP A 183 15.11 -20.09 -17.80
C ASP A 183 15.30 -20.07 -16.27
N GLU A 184 15.87 -21.15 -15.72
CA GLU A 184 16.04 -21.27 -14.27
C GLU A 184 16.94 -20.19 -13.65
N GLU A 185 17.92 -19.68 -14.40
CA GLU A 185 18.83 -18.64 -13.92
C GLU A 185 18.12 -17.28 -13.87
N GLU A 186 17.35 -16.94 -14.91
CA GLU A 186 16.49 -15.77 -14.99
C GLU A 186 15.44 -15.77 -13.86
N VAL A 187 14.75 -16.89 -13.62
CA VAL A 187 13.79 -17.03 -12.52
C VAL A 187 14.47 -16.81 -11.17
N LYS A 188 15.66 -17.39 -10.93
CA LYS A 188 16.41 -17.19 -9.68
C LYS A 188 16.81 -15.73 -9.50
N LYS A 189 17.28 -15.07 -10.56
CA LYS A 189 17.71 -13.67 -10.55
C LYS A 189 16.56 -12.73 -10.24
N ILE A 190 15.42 -12.89 -10.92
CA ILE A 190 14.21 -12.11 -10.68
C ILE A 190 13.66 -12.38 -9.29
N GLY A 191 13.54 -13.65 -8.89
CA GLY A 191 13.03 -14.03 -7.58
C GLY A 191 13.82 -13.39 -6.42
N LYS A 192 15.16 -13.36 -6.52
CA LYS A 192 16.00 -12.70 -5.50
C LYS A 192 15.76 -11.19 -5.44
N ARG A 193 15.58 -10.55 -6.59
CA ARG A 193 15.36 -9.10 -6.69
C ARG A 193 13.97 -8.69 -6.22
N LEU A 194 12.94 -9.49 -6.51
CA LEU A 194 11.60 -9.34 -5.97
C LEU A 194 11.61 -9.44 -4.44
N GLU A 195 12.35 -10.40 -3.86
CA GLU A 195 12.48 -10.53 -2.41
C GLU A 195 13.18 -9.33 -1.75
N GLU A 196 14.29 -8.87 -2.33
CA GLU A 196 15.01 -7.68 -1.85
C GLU A 196 14.11 -6.43 -1.91
N LEU A 197 13.34 -6.29 -2.99
CA LEU A 197 12.42 -5.18 -3.18
C LEU A 197 11.24 -5.27 -2.21
N ASN A 198 10.60 -6.43 -2.08
CA ASN A 198 9.42 -6.64 -1.25
C ASN A 198 9.71 -6.37 0.24
N LYS A 199 10.84 -6.86 0.76
CA LYS A 199 11.27 -6.58 2.13
C LYS A 199 11.38 -5.08 2.40
N GLY A 200 11.97 -4.33 1.46
CA GLY A 200 12.05 -2.88 1.60
C GLY A 200 10.71 -2.17 1.40
N ALA A 201 9.85 -2.66 0.50
CA ALA A 201 8.53 -2.10 0.22
C ALA A 201 7.58 -2.26 1.42
N ILE A 202 7.59 -3.41 2.11
CA ILE A 202 6.80 -3.64 3.33
C ILE A 202 7.18 -2.61 4.41
N ILE A 203 8.49 -2.44 4.66
CA ILE A 203 8.98 -1.46 5.63
C ILE A 203 8.58 -0.04 5.20
N ALA A 204 8.78 0.30 3.92
CA ALA A 204 8.44 1.62 3.39
C ALA A 204 6.95 1.94 3.53
N THR A 205 6.08 0.99 3.21
CA THR A 205 4.62 1.15 3.27
C THR A 205 4.16 1.37 4.70
N ASN A 206 4.60 0.52 5.63
CA ASN A 206 4.19 0.62 7.04
C ASN A 206 4.74 1.89 7.71
N SER A 207 6.02 2.20 7.53
CA SER A 207 6.62 3.42 8.08
C SER A 207 6.00 4.69 7.49
N SER A 208 5.77 4.72 6.16
CA SER A 208 5.14 5.87 5.51
C SER A 208 3.71 6.08 6.01
N LEU A 209 2.93 4.99 6.14
CA LEU A 209 1.57 5.05 6.67
C LEU A 209 1.55 5.59 8.09
N PHE A 210 2.39 5.06 8.98
CA PHE A 210 2.49 5.51 10.37
C PHE A 210 2.85 6.99 10.47
N ILE A 211 3.91 7.41 9.77
CA ILE A 211 4.38 8.82 9.79
C ILE A 211 3.29 9.75 9.25
N LYS A 212 2.62 9.41 8.15
CA LYS A 212 1.52 10.21 7.59
C LYS A 212 0.35 10.38 8.56
N ILE A 213 0.10 9.38 9.41
CA ILE A 213 -0.95 9.42 10.43
C ILE A 213 -0.51 10.30 11.61
N MET A 214 0.71 10.10 12.12
CA MET A 214 1.28 10.92 13.21
C MET A 214 1.40 12.40 12.83
N LEU A 215 1.77 12.69 11.58
CA LEU A 215 1.80 14.06 11.07
C LEU A 215 0.42 14.72 11.07
N LYS A 216 -0.66 14.01 10.72
CA LYS A 216 -2.02 14.57 10.83
C LYS A 216 -2.38 14.88 12.27
N VAL A 217 -2.04 13.99 13.21
CA VAL A 217 -2.24 14.23 14.65
C VAL A 217 -1.47 15.47 15.12
N ALA A 218 -0.20 15.61 14.71
CA ALA A 218 0.63 16.76 15.05
C ALA A 218 0.07 18.06 14.46
N VAL A 219 -0.32 18.07 13.18
CA VAL A 219 -0.92 19.23 12.51
C VAL A 219 -2.22 19.64 13.18
N PHE A 220 -3.10 18.69 13.49
CA PHE A 220 -4.35 18.98 14.20
C PHE A 220 -4.11 19.66 15.55
N ASN A 221 -3.19 19.12 16.35
CA ASN A 221 -2.85 19.69 17.66
C ASN A 221 -2.15 21.04 17.54
N LEU A 222 -1.38 21.27 16.47
CA LEU A 222 -0.76 22.57 16.21
C LEU A 222 -1.82 23.62 15.87
N LEU A 223 -2.82 23.29 15.05
CA LEU A 223 -3.93 24.20 14.73
C LEU A 223 -4.68 24.61 16.00
N ALA A 224 -4.98 23.66 16.88
CA ALA A 224 -5.67 23.92 18.14
C ALA A 224 -4.86 24.77 19.14
N LEU A 225 -3.52 24.80 19.01
CA LEU A 225 -2.71 25.72 19.81
C LEU A 225 -2.69 27.15 19.25
N ILE A 226 -2.97 27.32 17.96
CA ILE A 226 -2.86 28.61 17.26
C ILE A 226 -4.20 29.36 17.24
N PHE A 227 -5.30 28.67 16.94
CA PHE A 227 -6.62 29.26 16.73
C PHE A 227 -7.51 29.09 17.94
#